data_AF-A0A972TXW2-F1
#
_entry.id   AF-A0A972TXW2-F1
#
_cell.length_a   1.000
_cell.length_b   1.000
_cell.length_c   1.000
_cell.angle_alpha   90.00
_cell.angle_beta   90.00
_cell.angle_gamma   90.00
#
_symmetry.space_group_name_H-M   'P 1'
#
loop_
_entity.id
_entity.type
_entity.pdbx_description
1 polymer ?
#
loop_
_entity_poly.entity_id
_entity_poly.type
_entity_poly.pdbx_seq_one_letter_code
_entity_poly.pdbx_strand_id
1 'polypeptide(L)'
;MQRIKNRVLLLIAGIFFISGCAVMAVGGAAVGGGTGTFFYVNGNLKTDYHYSFEKVWNACEKTVAYMNAVDVIPAKEISKGTIDALIDGEKVRISVVYKA
;
A
#
# COMPACT_ATOMS: atom_id res chain seq x y z
N MET A 1 -35.82 -33.81 18.29
CA MET A 1 -34.70 -33.76 17.31
C MET A 1 -34.50 -32.39 16.64
N GLN A 2 -35.55 -31.65 16.27
CA GLN A 2 -35.45 -30.33 15.58
C GLN A 2 -34.78 -29.22 16.41
N ARG A 3 -34.99 -29.17 17.73
CA ARG A 3 -34.37 -28.15 18.62
C ARG A 3 -32.84 -28.26 18.74
N ILE A 4 -32.29 -29.47 18.64
CA ILE A 4 -30.83 -29.70 18.70
C ILE A 4 -30.19 -29.30 17.37
N LYS A 5 -30.82 -29.64 16.23
CA LYS A 5 -30.40 -29.17 14.90
C LYS A 5 -30.33 -27.64 14.82
N ASN A 6 -31.34 -26.93 15.33
CA ASN A 6 -31.35 -25.46 15.33
C ASN A 6 -30.26 -24.86 16.23
N ARG A 7 -29.95 -25.49 17.37
CA ARG A 7 -28.86 -25.04 18.25
C ARG A 7 -27.48 -25.28 17.63
N VAL A 8 -27.28 -26.41 16.96
CA VAL A 8 -26.04 -26.72 16.24
C VAL A 8 -25.85 -25.77 15.06
N LEU A 9 -26.91 -25.46 14.31
CA LEU A 9 -26.86 -24.49 13.21
C LEU A 9 -26.49 -23.08 13.71
N LEU A 10 -27.03 -22.67 14.86
CA LEU A 10 -26.75 -21.37 15.46
C LEU A 10 -25.31 -21.28 15.99
N LEU A 11 -24.76 -22.38 16.52
CA LEU A 11 -23.35 -22.47 16.92
C LEU A 11 -22.41 -22.41 15.72
N ILE A 12 -22.71 -23.10 14.62
CA ILE A 12 -21.91 -23.06 13.39
C ILE A 12 -21.93 -21.65 12.77
N ALA A 13 -23.09 -21.00 12.74
CA ALA A 13 -23.19 -19.61 12.29
C ALA A 13 -22.38 -18.65 13.19
N GLY A 14 -22.42 -18.84 14.51
CA GLY A 14 -21.63 -18.04 15.46
C GLY A 14 -20.12 -18.16 15.24
N ILE A 15 -19.61 -19.36 14.94
CA ILE A 15 -18.19 -19.58 14.65
C ILE A 15 -17.76 -18.82 13.39
N PHE A 16 -18.60 -18.81 12.35
CA PHE A 16 -18.33 -18.05 11.13
C PHE A 16 -18.25 -16.53 11.39
N PHE A 17 -19.14 -15.97 12.21
CA PHE A 17 -19.11 -14.54 12.55
C PHE A 17 -17.86 -14.14 13.34
N ILE A 18 -17.29 -15.02 14.16
CA ILE A 18 -16.08 -14.72 14.95
C ILE A 18 -14.79 -14.88 14.11
N SER A 19 -14.81 -15.72 13.06
CA SER A 19 -13.66 -15.94 12.17
C SER A 19 -13.38 -14.82 11.14
N GLY A 20 -14.26 -13.82 11.03
CA GLY A 20 -14.24 -12.82 9.95
C GLY A 20 -13.17 -11.72 10.03
N CYS A 21 -12.48 -11.55 11.16
CA CYS A 21 -11.63 -10.37 11.36
C CYS A 21 -10.29 -10.46 10.58
N ALA A 22 -9.73 -11.66 10.39
CA ALA A 22 -8.43 -11.83 9.74
C ALA A 22 -8.50 -11.79 8.20
N VAL A 23 -9.59 -12.31 7.62
CA VAL A 23 -9.77 -12.35 6.15
C VAL A 23 -10.01 -10.93 5.60
N MET A 24 -10.61 -10.04 6.38
CA MET A 24 -10.77 -8.63 5.99
C MET A 24 -9.44 -7.85 6.03
N ALA A 25 -8.52 -8.21 6.93
CA ALA A 25 -7.22 -7.55 7.05
C ALA A 25 -6.25 -7.89 5.91
N VAL A 26 -6.30 -9.13 5.38
CA VAL A 26 -5.37 -9.58 4.33
C VAL A 26 -6.03 -9.64 2.95
N GLY A 27 -7.34 -9.92 2.87
CA GLY A 27 -8.07 -10.09 1.61
C GLY A 27 -9.06 -8.96 1.27
N GLY A 28 -9.62 -8.27 2.26
CA GLY A 28 -10.66 -7.23 2.03
C GLY A 28 -10.08 -5.82 1.82
N ALA A 29 -9.09 -5.44 2.62
CA ALA A 29 -8.45 -4.13 2.52
C ALA A 29 -7.51 -3.99 1.29
N ALA A 30 -7.07 -5.11 0.70
CA ALA A 30 -6.20 -5.10 -0.47
C ALA A 30 -6.93 -4.86 -1.80
N VAL A 31 -8.27 -4.94 -1.85
CA VAL A 31 -9.03 -4.84 -3.11
C VAL A 31 -10.05 -3.69 -3.14
N GLY A 32 -10.23 -2.97 -2.03
CA GLY A 32 -11.11 -1.81 -1.96
C GLY A 32 -10.42 -0.56 -2.47
N GLY A 33 -10.76 -0.12 -3.68
CA GLY A 33 -10.32 1.15 -4.28
C GLY A 33 -10.75 2.36 -3.44
N GLY A 34 -9.92 2.70 -2.46
CA GLY A 34 -10.01 3.92 -1.67
C GLY A 34 -8.67 4.64 -1.72
N THR A 35 -8.73 5.96 -1.83
CA THR A 35 -7.57 6.85 -1.80
C THR A 35 -6.68 6.51 -0.59
N GLY A 36 -5.51 5.89 -0.80
CA GLY A 36 -4.56 5.55 0.27
C GLY A 36 -4.28 4.07 0.55
N THR A 37 -4.60 3.14 -0.34
CA THR A 37 -4.16 1.74 -0.20
C THR A 37 -2.65 1.62 -0.42
N PHE A 38 -1.91 1.37 0.66
CA PHE A 38 -0.49 1.02 0.60
C PHE A 38 -0.34 -0.49 0.42
N PHE A 39 0.22 -0.88 -0.72
CA PHE A 39 0.52 -2.27 -1.05
C PHE A 39 1.98 -2.56 -0.75
N TYR A 40 2.25 -3.43 0.22
CA TYR A 40 3.59 -3.93 0.46
C TYR A 40 3.74 -5.32 -0.13
N VAL A 41 4.42 -5.42 -1.28
CA VAL A 41 4.60 -6.68 -2.01
C VAL A 41 6.06 -6.83 -2.42
N ASN A 42 6.66 -7.97 -2.10
CA ASN A 42 8.06 -8.29 -2.44
C ASN A 42 9.06 -7.19 -2.06
N GLY A 43 8.95 -6.67 -0.83
CA GLY A 43 9.86 -5.62 -0.34
C GLY A 43 9.58 -4.22 -0.88
N ASN A 44 8.59 -4.05 -1.76
CA ASN A 44 8.25 -2.78 -2.37
C ASN A 44 6.93 -2.24 -1.82
N LEU A 45 6.97 -1.00 -1.30
CA LEU A 45 5.79 -0.25 -0.94
C LEU A 45 5.28 0.51 -2.18
N LYS A 46 4.07 0.17 -2.64
CA LYS A 46 3.39 0.79 -3.77
C LYS A 46 2.09 1.43 -3.33
N THR A 47 1.78 2.59 -3.89
CA THR A 47 0.52 3.28 -3.62
C THR A 47 0.13 4.10 -4.84
N ASP A 48 -1.16 4.21 -5.08
CA ASP A 48 -1.73 5.00 -6.16
C ASP A 48 -2.19 6.36 -5.61
N TYR A 49 -1.62 7.43 -6.13
CA TYR A 49 -2.00 8.80 -5.76
C TYR A 49 -2.91 9.42 -6.82
N HIS A 50 -4.05 9.97 -6.41
CA HIS A 50 -4.98 10.71 -7.27
C HIS A 50 -4.53 12.18 -7.45
N TYR A 51 -3.27 12.37 -7.85
CA TYR A 51 -2.67 13.67 -8.10
C TYR A 51 -1.86 13.63 -9.40
N SER A 52 -1.58 14.80 -9.99
CA SER A 52 -0.74 14.88 -11.18
C SER A 52 0.67 14.36 -10.90
N PHE A 53 1.29 13.76 -11.91
CA PHE A 53 2.67 13.25 -11.84
C PHE A 53 3.64 14.31 -11.32
N GLU A 54 3.55 15.54 -11.82
CA GLU A 54 4.40 16.67 -11.40
C GLU A 54 4.28 17.00 -9.91
N LYS A 55 3.05 16.95 -9.36
CA LYS A 55 2.83 17.24 -7.95
C LYS A 55 3.42 16.15 -7.06
N VAL A 56 3.26 14.89 -7.45
CA VAL A 56 3.84 13.74 -6.73
C VAL A 56 5.36 13.76 -6.82
N TRP A 57 5.91 14.01 -8.00
CA TRP A 57 7.35 14.11 -8.22
C TRP A 57 7.99 15.20 -7.35
N ASN A 58 7.42 16.40 -7.34
CA ASN A 58 7.92 17.50 -6.50
C ASN A 58 7.85 17.18 -5.01
N ALA A 59 6.83 16.42 -4.58
CA ALA A 59 6.74 15.95 -3.20
C ALA A 59 7.87 14.96 -2.87
N CYS A 60 8.15 14.00 -3.76
CA CYS A 60 9.25 13.05 -3.58
C CYS A 60 10.62 13.76 -3.47
N GLU A 61 10.89 14.73 -4.35
CA GLU A 61 12.14 15.52 -4.29
C GLU A 61 12.28 16.26 -2.95
N LYS A 62 11.19 16.87 -2.46
CA LYS A 62 11.16 17.53 -1.15
C LYS A 62 11.38 16.56 0.00
N THR A 63 10.80 15.36 -0.06
CA THR A 63 11.00 14.34 0.97
C THR A 63 12.45 13.90 1.04
N VAL A 64 13.09 13.64 -0.10
CA VAL A 64 14.49 13.24 -0.19
C VAL A 64 15.40 14.34 0.37
N ALA A 65 15.13 15.61 0.03
CA ALA A 65 15.85 16.75 0.58
C ALA A 65 15.64 16.90 2.10
N TYR A 66 14.40 16.73 2.58
CA TYR A 66 14.06 16.82 4.00
C TYR A 66 14.72 15.71 4.83
N MET A 67 14.87 14.51 4.25
CA MET A 67 15.53 13.37 4.88
C MET A 67 17.07 13.45 4.83
N ASN A 68 17.65 14.56 4.35
CA ASN A 68 19.10 14.74 4.20
C ASN A 68 19.75 13.59 3.42
N ALA A 69 19.08 13.12 2.38
CA ALA A 69 19.58 12.03 1.57
C ALA A 69 20.92 12.40 0.91
N VAL A 70 21.82 11.43 0.84
CA VAL A 70 23.15 11.52 0.24
C VAL A 70 23.15 10.74 -1.07
N ASP A 71 24.02 11.11 -2.01
CA ASP A 71 24.16 10.43 -3.31
C ASP A 71 22.83 10.32 -4.09
N VAL A 72 22.11 11.44 -4.16
CA VAL A 72 20.80 11.52 -4.81
C VAL A 72 20.96 11.59 -6.32
N ILE A 73 20.42 10.59 -7.02
CA ILE A 73 20.43 10.47 -8.48
C ILE A 73 18.98 10.51 -8.99
N PRO A 74 18.45 11.71 -9.31
CA PRO A 74 17.11 11.84 -9.87
C PRO A 74 17.14 11.60 -11.39
N ALA A 75 16.29 10.70 -11.87
CA ALA A 75 16.06 10.42 -13.28
C ALA A 75 14.57 10.63 -13.59
N LYS A 76 14.23 11.75 -14.24
CA LYS A 76 12.86 12.11 -14.61
C LYS A 76 12.64 11.96 -16.11
N GLU A 77 11.63 11.20 -16.49
CA GLU A 77 11.09 11.13 -17.85
C GLU A 77 9.67 11.72 -17.90
N ILE A 78 9.06 11.76 -19.09
CA ILE A 78 7.75 12.40 -19.31
C ILE A 78 6.61 11.69 -18.54
N SER A 79 6.71 10.37 -18.36
CA SER A 79 5.63 9.56 -17.78
C SER A 79 6.09 8.66 -16.63
N LYS A 80 7.38 8.70 -16.29
CA LYS A 80 7.94 7.96 -15.16
C LYS A 80 9.15 8.71 -14.61
N GLY A 81 9.46 8.50 -13.34
CA GLY A 81 10.65 9.05 -12.72
C GLY A 81 11.15 8.10 -11.64
N THR A 82 12.47 8.05 -11.46
CA THR A 82 13.12 7.28 -10.41
C THR A 82 14.11 8.16 -9.67
N ILE A 83 14.17 8.03 -8.34
CA ILE A 83 15.16 8.68 -7.50
C ILE A 83 15.86 7.58 -6.73
N ASP A 84 17.15 7.39 -7.00
CA ASP A 84 18.02 6.56 -6.17
C ASP A 84 18.75 7.47 -5.18
N ALA A 85 18.74 7.10 -3.91
CA ALA A 85 19.37 7.90 -2.87
C ALA A 85 19.82 7.01 -1.69
N LEU A 86 20.72 7.54 -0.87
CA LEU A 86 21.14 6.93 0.38
C LEU A 86 20.60 7.76 1.55
N ILE A 87 19.72 7.16 2.35
CA ILE A 87 19.06 7.79 3.51
C ILE A 87 19.48 7.01 4.74
N ASP A 88 20.06 7.68 5.74
CA ASP A 88 20.52 7.07 6.99
C ASP A 88 21.38 5.80 6.83
N GLY A 89 22.20 5.73 5.77
CA GLY A 89 23.06 4.57 5.48
C GLY A 89 22.40 3.47 4.63
N GLU A 90 21.11 3.59 4.33
CA GLU A 90 20.35 2.62 3.54
C GLU A 90 20.07 3.13 2.12
N LYS A 91 20.14 2.23 1.13
CA LYS A 91 19.82 2.55 -0.26
C LYS A 91 18.32 2.53 -0.46
N VAL A 92 17.75 3.67 -0.82
CA VAL A 92 16.34 3.85 -1.11
C VAL A 92 16.14 4.16 -2.58
N ARG A 93 15.17 3.47 -3.21
CA ARG A 93 14.73 3.72 -4.58
C ARG A 93 13.27 4.14 -4.58
N ILE A 94 13.00 5.36 -5.03
CA ILE A 94 11.63 5.88 -5.20
C ILE A 94 11.31 5.82 -6.69
N SER A 95 10.21 5.18 -7.08
CA SER A 95 9.74 5.15 -8.46
C SER A 95 8.33 5.69 -8.55
N VAL A 96 8.14 6.69 -9.41
CA VAL A 96 6.85 7.32 -9.69
C VAL A 96 6.52 7.03 -11.14
N VAL A 97 5.35 6.45 -11.41
CA VAL A 97 4.90 6.12 -12.76
C VAL A 97 3.53 6.76 -12.96
N TYR A 98 3.35 7.46 -14.07
CA TYR A 98 2.05 8.00 -14.45
C TYR A 98 1.08 6.85 -14.69
N LYS A 99 -0.08 6.93 -14.02
CA LYS A 99 -1.19 6.01 -14.20
C LYS A 99 -2.28 6.74 -14.99
N ALA A 100 -2.52 6.27 -16.21
CA ALA A 100 -3.57 6.75 -17.10
C ALA A 100 -4.96 6.24 -16.66
#